data_AF-A0A7Y9ELG0-F1
#
_entry.id   AF-A0A7Y9ELG0-F1
#
_cell.length_a   1.000
_cell.length_b   1.000
_cell.length_c   1.000
_cell.angle_alpha   90.00
_cell.angle_beta   90.00
_cell.angle_gamma   90.00
#
_symmetry.space_group_name_H-M   'P 1'
#
loop_
_entity.id
_entity.type
_entity.pdbx_description
1 polymer ?
#
loop_
_entity_poly.entity_id
_entity_poly.type
_entity_poly.pdbx_seq_one_letter_code
_entity_poly.pdbx_strand_id
1 'polypeptide(L)'
;MYAKVEYAGVFEMPVSSSFEINIGLKVRLINPFLGSNCTVGTNSNPIRVALTTGTTSPPAPNTPITGEGLSIARPDSTPPVLQAKHVGNSFAVPGAKGCLFGGGVADWLVNQVGGFPSAAGKNTMIQNEYLVSKNYSQL
;
A
#
# COMPACT_ATOMS: atom_id res chain seq x y z
N MET A 1 -5.86 -6.12 18.05
CA MET A 1 -4.81 -6.27 17.02
C MET A 1 -4.90 -5.05 16.11
N TYR A 2 -3.79 -4.35 15.87
CA TYR A 2 -3.73 -3.20 14.95
C TYR A 2 -2.70 -3.48 13.84
N ALA A 3 -2.92 -2.93 12.66
CA ALA A 3 -2.03 -3.07 11.51
C ALA A 3 -1.48 -1.69 11.12
N LYS A 4 -0.15 -1.58 11.02
CA LYS A 4 0.54 -0.37 10.60
C LYS A 4 1.20 -0.58 9.24
N VAL A 5 0.82 0.22 8.25
CA VAL A 5 1.51 0.24 6.96
C VAL A 5 2.85 0.96 7.12
N GLU A 6 3.91 0.37 6.61
CA GLU A 6 5.27 0.91 6.66
C GLU A 6 5.87 0.91 5.26
N TYR A 7 6.57 1.98 4.92
CA TYR A 7 7.35 2.06 3.69
C TYR A 7 8.48 1.03 3.70
N ALA A 8 8.69 0.35 2.57
CA ALA A 8 9.63 -0.74 2.40
C ALA A 8 10.58 -0.53 1.21
N GLY A 9 10.92 0.73 0.89
CA GLY A 9 12.09 1.06 0.06
C GLY A 9 11.86 1.17 -1.45
N VAL A 10 10.63 1.07 -1.93
CA VAL A 10 10.31 1.28 -3.36
C VAL A 10 9.32 2.43 -3.45
N PHE A 11 9.70 3.51 -4.13
CA PHE A 11 8.79 4.58 -4.52
C PHE A 11 9.19 5.10 -5.88
N GLU A 12 8.35 4.89 -6.87
CA GLU A 12 8.57 5.34 -8.24
C GLU A 12 7.29 5.99 -8.76
N MET A 13 7.44 7.12 -9.45
CA MET A 13 6.35 7.83 -10.10
C MET A 13 6.70 7.93 -11.59
N PRO A 14 6.37 6.91 -12.40
CA PRO A 14 6.62 6.99 -13.83
C PRO A 14 5.79 8.12 -14.46
N VAL A 15 6.33 8.71 -15.53
CA VAL A 15 5.61 9.73 -16.29
C VAL A 15 4.45 9.05 -17.04
N SER A 16 3.23 9.24 -16.55
CA SER A 16 2.02 8.70 -17.15
C SER A 16 0.87 9.71 -17.10
N SER A 17 -0.12 9.54 -17.98
CA SER A 17 -1.35 10.33 -17.96
C SER A 17 -2.30 9.97 -16.81
N SER A 18 -2.04 8.84 -16.15
CA SER A 18 -2.87 8.26 -15.09
C SER A 18 -2.25 8.40 -13.70
N PHE A 19 -1.22 9.24 -13.54
CA PHE A 19 -0.53 9.50 -12.26
C PHE A 19 -0.13 8.21 -11.55
N GLU A 20 0.59 7.34 -12.24
CA GLU A 20 0.99 6.04 -11.70
C GLU A 20 1.99 6.19 -10.55
N ILE A 21 1.84 5.33 -9.54
CA ILE A 21 2.74 5.23 -8.40
C ILE A 21 3.05 3.76 -8.14
N ASN A 22 4.33 3.39 -8.17
CA ASN A 22 4.79 2.09 -7.68
C ASN A 22 5.34 2.28 -6.27
N ILE A 23 4.76 1.57 -5.31
CA ILE A 23 5.18 1.64 -3.92
C ILE A 23 5.44 0.26 -3.33
N GLY A 24 6.52 0.16 -2.56
CA GLY A 24 6.87 -1.00 -1.75
C GLY A 24 6.46 -0.77 -0.31
N LEU A 25 5.56 -1.62 0.18
CA LEU A 25 5.01 -1.53 1.52
C LEU A 25 5.28 -2.83 2.30
N LYS A 26 5.22 -2.73 3.62
CA LYS A 26 5.01 -3.88 4.51
C LYS A 26 3.99 -3.50 5.57
N VAL A 27 3.31 -4.48 6.15
CA VAL A 27 2.30 -4.22 7.18
C VAL A 27 2.78 -4.84 8.49
N ARG A 28 3.06 -4.02 9.49
CA ARG A 28 3.37 -4.50 10.84
C ARG A 28 2.10 -4.84 11.58
N LEU A 29 2.03 -6.06 12.10
CA LEU A 29 0.93 -6.54 12.93
C LEU A 29 1.30 -6.32 14.40
N ILE A 30 0.56 -5.43 15.05
CA ILE A 30 0.83 -5.00 16.43
C ILE A 30 -0.16 -5.71 17.36
N ASN A 31 0.39 -6.66 18.11
CA ASN A 31 -0.30 -7.41 19.16
C ASN A 31 0.74 -7.90 20.19
N PRO A 32 0.51 -7.79 21.51
CA PRO A 32 1.42 -8.28 22.54
C PRO A 32 1.89 -9.73 22.33
N PHE A 33 1.02 -10.61 21.83
CA PHE A 33 1.35 -12.01 21.59
C PHE A 33 2.21 -12.23 20.34
N LEU A 34 2.12 -11.35 19.34
CA LEU A 34 2.88 -11.51 18.08
C LEU A 34 4.30 -10.94 18.17
N GLY A 35 4.57 -10.09 19.16
CA GLY A 35 5.83 -9.35 19.28
C GLY A 35 5.92 -8.17 18.31
N SER A 36 6.96 -7.35 18.46
CA SER A 36 7.13 -6.11 17.69
C SER A 36 7.55 -6.31 16.24
N ASN A 37 8.00 -7.52 15.86
CA ASN A 37 8.64 -7.80 14.58
C ASN A 37 7.75 -8.54 13.58
N CYS A 38 6.49 -8.84 13.95
CA CYS A 38 5.56 -9.53 13.08
C CYS A 38 5.11 -8.61 11.93
N THR A 39 5.50 -8.93 10.69
CA THR A 39 5.15 -8.15 9.50
C THR A 39 4.65 -9.02 8.37
N VAL A 40 3.70 -8.52 7.57
CA VAL A 40 3.32 -9.06 6.26
C VAL A 40 4.13 -8.32 5.20
N GLY A 41 4.95 -9.05 4.46
CA GLY A 41 6.04 -8.47 3.68
C GLY A 41 7.21 -8.02 4.57
N THR A 42 8.34 -7.72 3.94
CA THR A 42 9.59 -7.28 4.60
C THR A 42 10.30 -6.23 3.73
N ASN A 43 11.37 -5.61 4.23
CA ASN A 43 12.15 -4.68 3.40
C ASN A 43 12.80 -5.38 2.19
N SER A 44 13.20 -6.65 2.33
CA SER A 44 13.81 -7.45 1.25
C SER A 44 12.78 -8.11 0.35
N ASN A 45 11.54 -8.29 0.81
CA ASN A 45 10.42 -8.84 0.05
C ASN A 45 9.14 -8.05 0.35
N PRO A 46 9.01 -6.82 -0.19
CA PRO A 46 7.88 -5.94 0.11
C PRO A 46 6.62 -6.36 -0.65
N ILE A 47 5.48 -5.87 -0.19
CA ILE A 47 4.25 -5.80 -0.98
C ILE A 47 4.46 -4.71 -2.03
N ARG A 48 4.62 -5.11 -3.29
CA ARG A 48 4.77 -4.18 -4.42
C ARG A 48 3.40 -3.84 -4.97
N VAL A 49 2.97 -2.61 -4.78
CA VAL A 49 1.67 -2.11 -5.23
C VAL A 49 1.90 -1.15 -6.39
N ALA A 50 1.31 -1.46 -7.54
CA ALA A 50 1.16 -0.52 -8.64
C ALA A 50 -0.20 0.17 -8.49
N LEU A 51 -0.17 1.48 -8.33
CA LEU A 51 -1.31 2.36 -8.14
C LEU A 51 -1.50 3.23 -9.37
N THR A 52 -2.75 3.49 -9.73
CA THR A 52 -3.13 4.36 -10.84
C THR A 52 -4.37 5.15 -10.48
N THR A 53 -4.56 6.32 -11.08
CA THR A 53 -5.84 7.04 -11.07
C THR A 53 -6.76 6.60 -12.20
N GLY A 54 -6.27 5.77 -13.13
CA GLY A 54 -7.05 5.16 -14.21
C GLY A 54 -7.79 3.88 -13.80
N THR A 55 -8.20 3.09 -14.80
CA THR A 55 -8.85 1.78 -14.61
C THR A 55 -7.82 0.66 -14.55
N THR A 56 -7.90 -0.20 -13.53
CA THR A 56 -7.00 -1.35 -13.37
C THR A 56 -7.37 -2.53 -14.28
N SER A 57 -6.42 -3.44 -14.50
CA SER A 57 -6.64 -4.74 -15.16
C SER A 57 -6.08 -5.87 -14.29
N PRO A 58 -6.82 -6.32 -13.26
CA PRO A 58 -6.37 -7.38 -12.37
C PRO A 58 -6.66 -8.78 -12.91
N PRO A 59 -5.87 -9.80 -12.51
CA PRO A 59 -6.30 -11.18 -12.60
C PRO A 59 -7.59 -11.41 -11.79
N ALA A 60 -8.40 -12.38 -12.20
CA ALA A 60 -9.52 -12.86 -11.41
C ALA A 60 -9.05 -13.39 -10.04
N PRO A 61 -9.87 -13.30 -8.96
CA PRO A 61 -11.28 -12.90 -8.94
C PRO A 61 -11.55 -11.38 -8.87
N ASN A 62 -10.52 -10.55 -8.67
CA ASN A 62 -10.71 -9.11 -8.69
C ASN A 62 -11.23 -8.63 -10.04
N THR A 63 -12.10 -7.64 -10.01
CA THR A 63 -12.61 -6.95 -11.20
C THR A 63 -11.90 -5.60 -11.38
N PRO A 64 -11.88 -5.03 -12.59
CA PRO A 64 -11.38 -3.68 -12.82
C PRO A 64 -11.99 -2.66 -11.86
N ILE A 65 -11.16 -1.78 -11.31
CA ILE A 65 -11.56 -0.63 -10.50
C ILE A 65 -10.95 0.64 -11.09
N THR A 66 -11.63 1.77 -10.93
CA THR A 66 -11.20 3.06 -11.49
C THR A 66 -10.93 4.07 -10.38
N GLY A 67 -9.76 4.70 -10.45
CA GLY A 67 -9.38 5.80 -9.59
C GLY A 67 -10.06 7.12 -9.98
N GLU A 68 -9.56 8.21 -9.40
CA GLU A 68 -9.94 9.57 -9.76
C GLU A 68 -8.67 10.40 -9.91
N GLY A 69 -8.54 11.12 -11.04
CA GLY A 69 -7.41 11.99 -11.30
C GLY A 69 -7.32 13.17 -10.34
N LEU A 70 -6.27 13.97 -10.48
CA LEU A 70 -6.06 15.15 -9.64
C LEU A 70 -7.23 16.14 -9.72
N SER A 71 -7.68 16.59 -8.55
CA SER A 71 -8.66 17.67 -8.38
C SER A 71 -8.28 18.55 -7.19
N ILE A 72 -8.88 19.74 -7.07
CA ILE A 72 -8.63 20.66 -5.96
C ILE A 72 -9.57 20.31 -4.81
N ALA A 73 -9.02 19.90 -3.66
CA ALA A 73 -9.79 19.59 -2.45
C ALA A 73 -10.09 20.82 -1.60
N ARG A 74 -9.13 21.75 -1.50
CA ARG A 74 -9.26 23.01 -0.74
C ARG A 74 -8.74 24.19 -1.54
N PRO A 75 -9.59 24.86 -2.34
CA PRO A 75 -9.19 26.02 -3.12
C PRO A 75 -8.89 27.26 -2.26
N ASP A 76 -9.39 27.27 -1.02
CA ASP A 76 -9.23 28.34 -0.02
C ASP A 76 -7.88 28.30 0.72
N SER A 77 -7.14 27.20 0.59
CA SER A 77 -5.81 27.06 1.21
C SER A 77 -4.70 27.67 0.34
N THR A 78 -3.63 28.17 0.98
CA THR A 78 -2.44 28.71 0.29
C THR A 78 -1.19 28.00 0.79
N PRO A 79 -0.57 27.07 0.03
CA PRO A 79 -0.96 26.61 -1.32
C PRO A 79 -2.23 25.76 -1.31
N PRO A 80 -2.92 25.60 -2.46
CA PRO A 80 -4.11 24.77 -2.56
C PRO A 80 -3.79 23.31 -2.23
N VAL A 81 -4.72 22.64 -1.53
CA VAL A 81 -4.67 21.19 -1.33
C VAL A 81 -5.27 20.52 -2.56
N LEU A 82 -4.46 19.67 -3.21
CA LEU A 82 -4.89 18.77 -4.27
C LEU A 82 -5.33 17.43 -3.66
N GLN A 83 -6.19 16.71 -4.36
CA GLN A 83 -6.55 15.33 -4.04
C GLN A 83 -6.54 14.45 -5.28
N ALA A 84 -6.29 13.16 -5.09
CA ALA A 84 -6.46 12.11 -6.08
C ALA A 84 -6.93 10.82 -5.41
N LYS A 85 -7.59 9.95 -6.16
CA LYS A 85 -7.92 8.59 -5.70
C LYS A 85 -7.12 7.58 -6.52
N HIS A 86 -6.10 7.02 -5.89
CA HIS A 86 -5.29 5.96 -6.45
C HIS A 86 -5.88 4.60 -6.12
N VAL A 87 -5.88 3.72 -7.11
CA VAL A 87 -6.37 2.36 -6.99
C VAL A 87 -5.34 1.37 -7.50
N GLY A 88 -5.28 0.20 -6.87
CA GLY A 88 -4.47 -0.92 -7.34
C GLY A 88 -5.05 -2.23 -6.81
N ASN A 89 -5.20 -3.24 -7.67
CA ASN A 89 -5.76 -4.53 -7.26
C ASN A 89 -5.21 -5.75 -8.02
N SER A 90 -4.04 -5.57 -8.65
CA SER A 90 -3.32 -6.62 -9.40
C SER A 90 -2.11 -7.18 -8.65
N PHE A 91 -1.89 -6.79 -7.39
CA PHE A 91 -0.67 -7.14 -6.64
C PHE A 91 -0.85 -8.37 -5.76
N ALA A 92 0.26 -9.09 -5.54
CA ALA A 92 0.35 -10.18 -4.58
C ALA A 92 0.85 -9.66 -3.22
N VAL A 93 0.51 -10.37 -2.15
CA VAL A 93 0.96 -10.08 -0.79
C VAL A 93 1.79 -11.26 -0.27
N PRO A 94 3.06 -11.04 0.11
CA PRO A 94 3.89 -12.09 0.70
C PRO A 94 3.36 -12.60 2.04
N GLY A 95 3.91 -13.73 2.49
CA GLY A 95 3.63 -14.26 3.82
C GLY A 95 4.10 -13.34 4.95
N ALA A 96 3.48 -13.50 6.12
CA ALA A 96 3.94 -12.96 7.39
C ALA A 96 5.30 -13.55 7.79
N LYS A 97 6.08 -12.72 8.51
CA LYS A 97 7.41 -13.02 9.02
C LYS A 97 7.60 -12.44 10.43
N GLY A 98 8.40 -13.13 11.24
CA GLY A 98 8.86 -12.63 12.54
C GLY A 98 7.79 -12.60 13.63
N CYS A 99 6.75 -13.42 13.51
CA CYS A 99 5.64 -13.48 14.46
C CYS A 99 5.94 -14.42 15.64
N LEU A 100 5.39 -14.08 16.81
CA LEU A 100 5.65 -14.67 18.14
C LEU A 100 7.08 -14.41 18.61
N PHE A 101 7.24 -13.37 19.42
CA PHE A 101 8.52 -12.93 20.02
C PHE A 101 9.67 -12.74 19.01
N GLY A 102 9.36 -12.43 17.75
CA GLY A 102 10.37 -12.21 16.71
C GLY A 102 11.00 -13.49 16.12
N GLY A 103 10.58 -14.67 16.58
CA GLY A 103 11.19 -15.95 16.18
C GLY A 103 10.58 -16.62 14.95
N GLY A 104 9.43 -16.13 14.47
CA GLY A 104 8.74 -16.69 13.28
C GLY A 104 7.95 -17.98 13.54
N VAL A 105 7.87 -18.44 14.80
CA VAL A 105 7.21 -19.69 15.19
C VAL A 105 5.71 -19.68 14.86
N ALA A 106 5.08 -18.50 14.91
CA ALA A 106 3.66 -18.34 14.60
C ALA A 106 3.40 -17.75 13.20
N ASP A 107 4.42 -17.65 12.33
CA ASP A 107 4.24 -17.13 10.97
C ASP A 107 3.16 -17.93 10.22
N TRP A 108 3.16 -19.25 10.36
CA TRP A 108 2.18 -20.14 9.74
C TRP A 108 0.74 -19.84 10.18
N LEU A 109 0.53 -19.54 11.46
CA LEU A 109 -0.79 -19.27 12.02
C LEU A 109 -1.29 -17.91 11.55
N VAL A 110 -0.42 -16.89 11.56
CA VAL A 110 -0.72 -15.56 11.03
C VAL A 110 -1.05 -15.65 9.53
N ASN A 111 -0.31 -16.48 8.79
CA ASN A 111 -0.58 -16.75 7.38
C ASN A 111 -1.94 -17.42 7.17
N GLN A 112 -2.28 -18.43 7.97
CA GLN A 112 -3.58 -19.12 7.88
C GLN A 112 -4.74 -18.18 8.20
N VAL A 113 -4.67 -17.43 9.31
CA VAL A 113 -5.74 -16.53 9.75
C VAL A 113 -5.85 -15.31 8.84
N GLY A 114 -4.71 -14.76 8.40
CA GLY A 114 -4.65 -13.57 7.56
C GLY A 114 -4.83 -13.83 6.05
N GLY A 115 -4.85 -15.10 5.63
CA GLY A 115 -4.96 -15.47 4.21
C GLY A 115 -3.69 -15.18 3.40
N PHE A 116 -2.51 -15.30 4.02
CA PHE A 116 -1.21 -15.06 3.37
C PHE A 116 -0.45 -16.37 3.09
N PRO A 117 0.42 -16.39 2.06
CA PRO A 117 0.55 -15.39 1.01
C PRO A 117 -0.73 -15.30 0.17
N SER A 118 -1.04 -14.10 -0.30
CA SER A 118 -2.22 -13.84 -1.13
C SER A 118 -1.77 -13.58 -2.56
N ALA A 119 -2.34 -14.33 -3.51
CA ALA A 119 -2.02 -14.19 -4.93
C ALA A 119 -2.50 -12.83 -5.50
N ALA A 120 -1.90 -12.43 -6.63
CA ALA A 120 -2.41 -11.33 -7.43
C ALA A 120 -3.87 -11.56 -7.82
N GLY A 121 -4.68 -10.49 -7.86
CA GLY A 121 -6.11 -10.58 -8.12
C GLY A 121 -6.98 -10.91 -6.90
N LYS A 122 -6.39 -10.99 -5.69
CA LYS A 122 -7.13 -11.16 -4.42
C LYS A 122 -6.96 -10.00 -3.44
N ASN A 123 -6.16 -8.99 -3.80
CA ASN A 123 -5.81 -7.87 -2.93
C ASN A 123 -6.23 -6.57 -3.59
N THR A 124 -6.68 -5.60 -2.79
CA THR A 124 -7.14 -4.31 -3.28
C THR A 124 -6.62 -3.21 -2.37
N MET A 125 -6.16 -2.12 -2.96
CA MET A 125 -5.79 -0.89 -2.30
C MET A 125 -6.52 0.26 -2.99
N ILE A 126 -7.21 1.05 -2.18
CA ILE A 126 -7.86 2.30 -2.59
C ILE A 126 -7.32 3.35 -1.63
N GLN A 127 -6.63 4.35 -2.16
CA GLN A 127 -6.00 5.40 -1.39
C GLN A 127 -6.48 6.75 -1.89
N ASN A 128 -7.09 7.53 -0.99
CA ASN A 128 -7.29 8.95 -1.21
C ASN A 128 -6.00 9.66 -0.78
N GLU A 129 -5.36 10.34 -1.72
CA GLU A 129 -4.17 11.15 -1.48
C GLU A 129 -4.56 12.62 -1.41
N TYR A 130 -3.92 13.35 -0.51
CA TYR A 130 -3.98 14.80 -0.44
C TYR A 130 -2.57 15.36 -0.55
N LEU A 131 -2.35 16.25 -1.50
CA LEU A 131 -1.03 16.79 -1.81
C LEU A 131 -1.04 18.31 -1.69
N VAL A 132 -0.08 18.85 -0.97
CA VAL A 132 0.28 20.27 -0.99
C VAL A 132 1.72 20.35 -1.46
N SER A 133 1.96 21.14 -2.50
CA SER A 133 3.31 21.40 -2.99
C SER A 133 3.70 22.84 -2.69
N LYS A 134 4.97 23.04 -2.35
CA LYS A 134 5.61 24.35 -2.22
C LYS A 134 6.87 24.34 -3.07
N ASN A 135 7.27 25.49 -3.62
CA ASN A 135 8.58 25.58 -4.24
C ASN A 135 9.66 25.35 -3.19
N TYR A 136 10.80 24.80 -3.62
CA TYR A 136 11.93 24.53 -2.72
C TYR A 136 12.39 25.78 -1.96
N SER A 137 12.33 26.96 -2.59
CA SER A 137 12.65 28.25 -1.97
C SER A 137 11.68 28.69 -0.87
N GLN A 138 10.56 27.98 -0.70
CA GLN A 138 9.47 28.29 0.24
C GLN A 138 9.29 27.21 1.32
N LEU A 139 10.19 26.21 1.37
CA LEU A 139 10.32 25.24 2.45
C LEU A 139 11.13 25.85 3.59
#